data_AF-A0A1E5SSB5-F1
#
_entry.id   AF-A0A1E5SSB5-F1
#
_cell.length_a   1.000
_cell.length_b   1.000
_cell.length_c   1.000
_cell.angle_alpha   90.00
_cell.angle_beta   90.00
_cell.angle_gamma   90.00
#
_symmetry.space_group_name_H-M   'P 1'
#
loop_
_entity.id
_entity.type
_entity.pdbx_description
1 polymer ?
#
loop_
_entity_poly.entity_id
_entity_poly.type
_entity_poly.pdbx_seq_one_letter_code
_entity_poly.pdbx_strand_id
1 'polypeptide(L)'
;MPKILHILNGDSTLHQFNKSGIEGDTYVWREVLSDGPVSADFGSELFWAERDQFMSREFQLEPGRYQKECVTLFKEMEGSLPIYDEVVLWFEYDLFCQINMVALIHWLGKQELDNTTSLVCVGKIDDSDRLYGLGEIEASQYAQLFETRLKLGSREFEFCSDVYETYCASDPTDLYNYVLMSLSELPYLPDALDTHFRRYPYKDSGLTEIEQRMIDLIEAGESDQRKLVGKMLRWQKHQGFGDLQYFNILENMKPLFKDFEKLVLHNDLDKSKVEQLLDRNKKLGGAQLSDWYWDKHEKTLIPKESAS
;
A
#
# COMPACT_ATOMS: atom_id res chain seq x y z
N MET A 1 16.07 27.44 -15.04
CA MET A 1 14.84 26.86 -14.47
C MET A 1 15.26 26.05 -13.26
N PRO A 2 14.43 25.95 -12.20
CA PRO A 2 14.76 25.10 -11.06
C PRO A 2 14.97 23.66 -11.53
N LYS A 3 15.93 22.95 -10.95
CA LYS A 3 16.17 21.54 -11.22
C LYS A 3 15.21 20.71 -10.38
N ILE A 4 14.34 19.93 -11.03
CA ILE A 4 13.26 19.19 -10.38
C ILE A 4 13.49 17.69 -10.52
N LEU A 5 13.31 16.95 -9.42
CA LEU A 5 13.17 15.51 -9.42
C LEU A 5 11.71 15.13 -9.21
N HIS A 6 11.15 14.30 -10.08
CA HIS A 6 9.81 13.74 -9.91
C HIS A 6 9.91 12.28 -9.46
N ILE A 7 9.43 12.00 -8.26
CA ILE A 7 9.30 10.64 -7.73
C ILE A 7 7.90 10.13 -8.07
N LEU A 8 7.84 9.11 -8.93
CA LEU A 8 6.60 8.55 -9.49
C LEU A 8 6.31 7.19 -8.86
N ASN A 9 5.09 6.98 -8.38
CA ASN A 9 4.70 5.65 -7.89
C ASN A 9 4.32 4.72 -9.05
N GLY A 10 5.28 3.92 -9.52
CA GLY A 10 5.09 2.89 -10.56
C GLY A 10 5.26 3.37 -12.02
N ASP A 11 5.42 2.39 -12.92
CA ASP A 11 5.68 2.62 -14.35
C ASP A 11 4.47 3.18 -15.13
N SER A 12 3.25 2.89 -14.68
CA SER A 12 2.03 3.42 -15.28
C SER A 12 2.03 4.96 -15.24
N THR A 13 2.41 5.52 -14.10
CA THR A 13 2.59 6.95 -13.89
C THR A 13 3.69 7.52 -14.78
N LEU A 14 4.85 6.84 -14.87
CA LEU A 14 5.95 7.26 -15.75
C LEU A 14 5.52 7.36 -17.22
N HIS A 15 4.71 6.40 -17.69
CA HIS A 15 4.24 6.41 -19.07
C HIS A 15 3.41 7.65 -19.41
N GLN A 16 2.49 8.05 -18.52
CA GLN A 16 1.68 9.26 -18.72
C GLN A 16 2.51 10.53 -18.48
N PHE A 17 3.36 10.54 -17.47
CA PHE A 17 4.24 11.67 -17.16
C PHE A 17 5.13 12.05 -18.35
N ASN A 18 5.76 11.06 -19.00
CA ASN A 18 6.61 11.32 -20.19
C ASN A 18 5.86 11.94 -21.37
N LYS A 19 4.54 11.74 -21.46
CA LYS A 19 3.69 12.34 -22.49
C LYS A 19 3.18 13.74 -22.12
N SER A 20 3.31 14.14 -20.85
CA SER A 20 2.78 15.41 -20.35
C SER A 20 3.62 16.62 -20.78
N GLY A 21 4.90 16.40 -21.08
CA GLY A 21 5.84 17.47 -21.41
C GLY A 21 6.35 18.25 -20.19
N ILE A 22 6.05 17.80 -18.96
CA ILE A 22 6.66 18.35 -17.75
C ILE A 22 8.16 18.04 -17.77
N GLU A 23 8.98 19.07 -17.58
CA GLU A 23 10.44 18.97 -17.51
C GLU A 23 10.90 18.57 -16.11
N GLY A 24 11.95 17.76 -16.04
CA GLY A 24 12.57 17.32 -14.79
C GLY A 24 13.17 15.92 -14.92
N ASP A 25 14.02 15.56 -13.98
CA ASP A 25 14.51 14.18 -13.86
C ASP A 25 13.42 13.33 -13.19
N THR A 26 13.34 12.03 -13.48
CA THR A 26 12.34 11.12 -12.92
C THR A 26 12.98 9.95 -12.18
N TYR A 27 12.40 9.58 -11.03
CA TYR A 27 12.68 8.33 -10.33
C TYR A 27 11.38 7.56 -10.12
N VAL A 28 11.38 6.26 -10.43
CA VAL A 28 10.19 5.41 -10.21
C VAL A 28 10.34 4.66 -8.90
N TRP A 29 9.42 4.91 -7.98
CA TRP A 29 9.27 4.16 -6.74
C TRP A 29 8.81 2.72 -7.04
N ARG A 30 9.51 1.73 -6.47
CA ARG A 30 9.27 0.29 -6.72
C ARG A 30 9.14 -0.51 -5.43
N GLU A 31 8.43 0.03 -4.45
CA GLU A 31 8.11 -0.65 -3.20
C GLU A 31 6.59 -0.77 -2.98
N VAL A 32 6.22 -1.83 -2.27
CA VAL A 32 4.93 -2.20 -1.71
C VAL A 32 5.01 -2.19 -0.18
N LEU A 33 5.08 -1.01 0.44
CA LEU A 33 5.12 -0.89 1.91
C LEU A 33 3.79 -1.16 2.61
N SER A 34 2.70 -1.20 1.84
CA SER A 34 1.41 -1.67 2.34
C SER A 34 1.43 -3.15 2.71
N ASP A 35 2.43 -3.95 2.31
CA ASP A 35 2.48 -5.37 2.63
C ASP A 35 3.84 -5.82 3.17
N GLY A 36 3.81 -6.84 4.02
CA GLY A 36 4.99 -7.36 4.68
C GLY A 36 5.50 -6.52 5.85
N PRO A 37 6.66 -6.90 6.40
CA PRO A 37 7.28 -6.21 7.53
C PRO A 37 7.82 -4.85 7.13
N VAL A 38 7.56 -3.83 7.94
CA VAL A 38 8.11 -2.48 7.76
C VAL A 38 8.61 -1.99 9.12
N SER A 39 9.73 -1.27 9.13
CA SER A 39 10.31 -0.71 10.34
C SER A 39 10.46 0.82 10.23
N ALA A 40 10.48 1.48 11.39
CA ALA A 40 10.61 2.93 11.49
C ALA A 40 11.99 3.45 11.07
N ASP A 41 13.00 2.56 11.04
CA ASP A 41 14.36 2.85 10.55
C ASP A 41 14.40 2.73 9.01
N PHE A 42 13.54 3.50 8.35
CA PHE A 42 13.36 3.44 6.89
C PHE A 42 14.66 3.77 6.16
N GLY A 43 15.02 2.91 5.21
CA GLY A 43 16.20 3.11 4.36
C GLY A 43 17.51 2.57 4.94
N SER A 44 17.52 2.01 6.15
CA SER A 44 18.71 1.38 6.71
C SER A 44 19.05 0.04 6.06
N GLU A 45 20.28 -0.45 6.24
CA GLU A 45 20.69 -1.76 5.70
C GLU A 45 19.82 -2.90 6.25
N LEU A 46 19.39 -2.81 7.52
CA LEU A 46 18.50 -3.82 8.11
C LEU A 46 17.12 -3.78 7.46
N PHE A 47 16.56 -2.58 7.27
CA PHE A 47 15.31 -2.39 6.56
C PHE A 47 15.38 -3.03 5.15
N TRP A 48 16.40 -2.69 4.36
CA TRP A 48 16.53 -3.25 3.00
C TRP A 48 16.71 -4.77 2.99
N ALA A 49 17.43 -5.34 3.97
CA ALA A 49 17.60 -6.78 4.09
C ALA A 49 16.28 -7.51 4.43
N GLU A 50 15.48 -6.97 5.37
CA GLU A 50 14.16 -7.53 5.69
C GLU A 50 13.20 -7.45 4.50
N ARG A 51 13.22 -6.31 3.79
CA ARG A 51 12.40 -6.12 2.59
C ARG A 51 12.83 -7.02 1.44
N ASP A 52 14.13 -7.22 1.21
CA ASP A 52 14.60 -8.16 0.18
C ASP A 52 14.12 -9.60 0.47
N GLN A 53 14.25 -10.05 1.72
CA GLN A 53 13.77 -11.38 2.11
C GLN A 53 12.26 -11.53 1.88
N PHE A 54 11.48 -10.50 2.26
CA PHE A 54 10.04 -10.48 2.04
C PHE A 54 9.70 -10.50 0.54
N MET A 55 10.24 -9.57 -0.22
CA MET A 55 9.93 -9.38 -1.63
C MET A 55 10.35 -10.58 -2.47
N SER A 56 11.53 -11.13 -2.22
CA SER A 56 12.03 -12.34 -2.89
C SER A 56 11.14 -13.55 -2.63
N ARG A 57 10.63 -13.71 -1.41
CA ARG A 57 9.72 -14.81 -1.06
C ARG A 57 8.31 -14.62 -1.64
N GLU A 58 7.72 -13.45 -1.41
CA GLU A 58 6.31 -13.18 -1.73
C GLU A 58 6.06 -13.04 -3.23
N PHE A 59 7.01 -12.42 -3.94
CA PHE A 59 6.91 -12.17 -5.38
C PHE A 59 7.81 -13.11 -6.22
N GLN A 60 8.43 -14.10 -5.59
CA GLN A 60 9.30 -15.10 -6.23
C GLN A 60 10.35 -14.45 -7.14
N LEU A 61 11.02 -13.41 -6.63
CA LEU A 61 11.99 -12.66 -7.41
C LEU A 61 13.28 -13.46 -7.60
N GLU A 62 13.91 -13.29 -8.75
CA GLU A 62 15.24 -13.84 -9.01
C GLU A 62 16.28 -13.26 -8.01
N PRO A 63 17.28 -14.05 -7.59
CA PRO A 63 18.30 -13.59 -6.66
C PRO A 63 18.98 -12.29 -7.10
N GLY A 64 19.03 -11.30 -6.20
CA GLY A 64 19.65 -10.00 -6.44
C GLY A 64 18.81 -9.02 -7.27
N ARG A 65 17.63 -9.42 -7.75
CA ARG A 65 16.73 -8.53 -8.51
C ARG A 65 16.27 -7.35 -7.68
N TYR A 66 15.79 -7.59 -6.45
CA TYR A 66 15.33 -6.53 -5.55
C TYR A 66 16.45 -5.54 -5.21
N GLN A 67 17.66 -6.05 -4.90
CA GLN A 67 18.83 -5.22 -4.67
C GLN A 67 19.11 -4.27 -5.86
N LYS A 68 19.06 -4.79 -7.09
CA LYS A 68 19.36 -4.01 -8.30
C LYS A 68 18.23 -3.03 -8.66
N GLU A 69 16.98 -3.48 -8.65
CA GLU A 69 15.83 -2.72 -9.16
C GLU A 69 15.21 -1.78 -8.12
N CYS A 70 15.48 -1.98 -6.83
CA CYS A 70 14.96 -1.14 -5.76
C CYS A 70 16.08 -0.47 -4.96
N VAL A 71 16.90 -1.24 -4.25
CA VAL A 71 17.87 -0.71 -3.26
C VAL A 71 18.94 0.16 -3.91
N THR A 72 19.58 -0.33 -4.98
CA THR A 72 20.63 0.43 -5.69
C THR A 72 20.08 1.72 -6.28
N LEU A 73 18.92 1.67 -6.95
CA LEU A 73 18.31 2.86 -7.54
C LEU A 73 17.85 3.87 -6.47
N PHE A 74 17.36 3.39 -5.33
CA PHE A 74 17.04 4.25 -4.19
C PHE A 74 18.28 5.00 -3.68
N LYS A 75 19.40 4.29 -3.46
CA LYS A 75 20.66 4.90 -3.00
C LYS A 75 21.23 5.90 -4.00
N GLU A 76 21.11 5.61 -5.30
CA GLU A 76 21.50 6.55 -6.37
C GLU A 76 20.64 7.82 -6.34
N MET A 77 19.31 7.66 -6.19
CA MET A 77 18.38 8.77 -6.05
C MET A 77 18.69 9.61 -4.80
N GLU A 78 18.84 8.97 -3.64
CA GLU A 78 19.22 9.59 -2.36
C GLU A 78 20.48 10.45 -2.50
N GLY A 79 21.56 9.88 -3.05
CA GLY A 79 22.82 10.60 -3.26
C GLY A 79 22.71 11.77 -4.24
N SER A 80 21.68 11.79 -5.09
CA SER A 80 21.41 12.88 -6.03
C SER A 80 20.51 13.97 -5.46
N LEU A 81 19.81 13.76 -4.34
CA LEU A 81 18.87 14.77 -3.81
C LEU A 81 19.46 16.19 -3.64
N PRO A 82 20.72 16.39 -3.21
CA PRO A 82 21.29 17.72 -3.02
C PRO A 82 21.43 18.58 -4.28
N ILE A 83 21.33 18.01 -5.50
CA ILE A 83 21.46 18.80 -6.73
C ILE A 83 20.12 19.37 -7.23
N TYR A 84 19.00 19.01 -6.61
CA TYR A 84 17.66 19.44 -7.00
C TYR A 84 17.17 20.58 -6.11
N ASP A 85 16.49 21.55 -6.74
CA ASP A 85 15.81 22.63 -6.03
C ASP A 85 14.44 22.18 -5.48
N GLU A 86 13.79 21.23 -6.17
CA GLU A 86 12.48 20.69 -5.80
C GLU A 86 12.39 19.18 -6.03
N VAL A 87 11.80 18.47 -5.06
CA VAL A 87 11.41 17.06 -5.16
C VAL A 87 9.89 17.00 -5.18
N VAL A 88 9.31 16.41 -6.23
CA VAL A 88 7.86 16.34 -6.44
C VAL A 88 7.42 14.89 -6.38
N LEU A 89 6.59 14.59 -5.39
CA LEU A 89 6.03 13.28 -5.12
C LEU A 89 4.73 13.11 -5.90
N TRP A 90 4.57 12.02 -6.65
CA TRP A 90 3.37 11.72 -7.43
C TRP A 90 2.73 10.42 -6.94
N PHE A 91 1.61 10.55 -6.23
CA PHE A 91 0.90 9.45 -5.59
C PHE A 91 -0.62 9.52 -5.82
N GLU A 92 -1.32 8.47 -5.40
CA GLU A 92 -2.75 8.25 -5.64
C GLU A 92 -3.48 7.93 -4.33
N TYR A 93 -4.81 7.91 -4.39
CA TYR A 93 -5.71 7.82 -3.26
C TYR A 93 -5.73 6.46 -2.51
N ASP A 94 -5.19 5.40 -3.10
CA ASP A 94 -5.32 4.05 -2.55
C ASP A 94 -4.30 3.72 -1.45
N LEU A 95 -4.56 2.65 -0.71
CA LEU A 95 -3.73 2.15 0.39
C LEU A 95 -2.29 1.90 -0.05
N PHE A 96 -2.10 1.28 -1.21
CA PHE A 96 -0.78 1.01 -1.76
C PHE A 96 0.03 2.31 -1.89
N CYS A 97 -0.57 3.34 -2.48
CA CYS A 97 0.06 4.63 -2.68
C CYS A 97 0.24 5.40 -1.39
N GLN A 98 -0.77 5.47 -0.53
CA GLN A 98 -0.75 6.28 0.68
C GLN A 98 0.32 5.80 1.68
N ILE A 99 0.51 4.48 1.85
CA ILE A 99 1.56 3.97 2.75
C ILE A 99 2.96 4.26 2.20
N ASN A 100 3.18 4.08 0.89
CA ASN A 100 4.44 4.43 0.25
C ASN A 100 4.75 5.93 0.34
N MET A 101 3.74 6.78 0.10
CA MET A 101 3.85 8.22 0.20
C MET A 101 4.24 8.66 1.61
N VAL A 102 3.53 8.16 2.63
CA VAL A 102 3.78 8.50 4.04
C VAL A 102 5.19 8.08 4.47
N ALA A 103 5.65 6.88 4.09
CA ALA A 103 7.00 6.41 4.35
C ALA A 103 8.07 7.29 3.69
N LEU A 104 7.85 7.69 2.43
CA LEU A 104 8.78 8.53 1.69
C LEU A 104 8.84 9.96 2.26
N ILE A 105 7.70 10.54 2.65
CA ILE A 105 7.65 11.85 3.31
C ILE A 105 8.37 11.78 4.66
N HIS A 106 8.12 10.73 5.45
CA HIS A 106 8.83 10.48 6.70
C HIS A 106 10.35 10.43 6.50
N TRP A 107 10.83 9.67 5.52
CA TRP A 107 12.25 9.56 5.21
C TRP A 107 12.85 10.88 4.71
N LEU A 108 12.15 11.59 3.81
CA LEU A 108 12.58 12.91 3.31
C LEU A 108 12.67 13.94 4.43
N GLY A 109 11.74 13.92 5.39
CA GLY A 109 11.74 14.83 6.54
C GLY A 109 12.94 14.64 7.49
N LYS A 110 13.61 13.49 7.42
CA LYS A 110 14.85 13.20 8.16
C LYS A 110 16.12 13.63 7.42
N GLN A 111 16.01 14.05 6.16
CA GLN A 111 17.16 14.47 5.37
C GLN A 111 17.48 15.94 5.62
N GLU A 112 18.75 16.26 5.82
CA GLU A 112 19.24 17.64 5.91
C GLU A 112 19.41 18.23 4.50
N LEU A 113 18.29 18.58 3.85
CA LEU A 113 18.26 19.10 2.48
C LEU A 113 17.63 20.49 2.42
N ASP A 114 18.18 21.37 1.57
CA ASP A 114 17.65 22.71 1.32
C ASP A 114 16.53 22.75 0.26
N ASN A 115 16.15 21.58 -0.29
CA ASN A 115 15.18 21.49 -1.36
C ASN A 115 13.73 21.67 -0.87
N THR A 116 12.86 22.12 -1.77
CA THR A 116 11.43 22.09 -1.51
C THR A 116 10.87 20.70 -1.82
N THR A 117 10.04 20.15 -0.95
CA THR A 117 9.24 18.96 -1.28
C THR A 117 7.79 19.36 -1.58
N SER A 118 7.26 18.85 -2.68
CA SER A 118 5.88 19.05 -3.10
C SER A 118 5.19 17.72 -3.38
N LEU A 119 3.87 17.68 -3.25
CA LEU A 119 3.05 16.50 -3.42
C LEU A 119 1.94 16.75 -4.45
N VAL A 120 1.90 15.90 -5.47
CA VAL A 120 0.72 15.65 -6.30
C VAL A 120 0.08 14.36 -5.80
N CYS A 121 -1.14 14.46 -5.27
CA CYS A 121 -1.91 13.32 -4.78
C CYS A 121 -3.29 13.32 -5.43
N VAL A 122 -3.58 12.31 -6.24
CA VAL A 122 -4.81 12.26 -7.05
C VAL A 122 -5.81 11.21 -6.56
N GLY A 123 -7.06 11.41 -6.92
CA GLY A 123 -8.15 10.47 -6.69
C GLY A 123 -9.41 11.00 -7.34
N LYS A 124 -10.02 12.03 -6.74
CA LYS A 124 -11.16 12.72 -7.34
C LYS A 124 -10.68 13.84 -8.26
N ILE A 125 -10.97 13.70 -9.56
CA ILE A 125 -10.59 14.68 -10.60
C ILE A 125 -11.79 15.28 -11.34
N ASP A 126 -12.99 14.76 -11.08
CA ASP A 126 -14.25 15.20 -11.65
C ASP A 126 -15.37 15.15 -10.61
N ASP A 127 -16.58 15.56 -11.01
CA ASP A 127 -17.76 15.57 -10.13
C ASP A 127 -18.37 14.18 -9.88
N SER A 128 -17.82 13.12 -10.49
CA SER A 128 -18.30 11.76 -10.28
C SER A 128 -17.83 11.19 -8.94
N ASP A 129 -18.41 10.05 -8.55
CA ASP A 129 -17.98 9.28 -7.38
C ASP A 129 -16.79 8.34 -7.69
N ARG A 130 -16.26 8.37 -8.93
CA ARG A 130 -15.13 7.55 -9.33
C ARG A 130 -13.82 8.19 -8.86
N LEU A 131 -12.93 7.35 -8.33
CA LEU A 131 -11.55 7.70 -8.06
C LEU A 131 -10.67 7.20 -9.20
N TYR A 132 -9.64 7.98 -9.53
CA TYR A 132 -8.75 7.76 -10.66
C TYR A 132 -7.31 7.69 -10.19
N GLY A 133 -6.58 6.70 -10.67
CA GLY A 133 -5.13 6.64 -10.56
C GLY A 133 -4.44 7.52 -11.60
N LEU A 134 -3.18 7.88 -11.38
CA LEU A 134 -2.36 8.68 -12.30
C LEU A 134 -2.26 8.02 -13.67
N GLY A 135 -2.11 6.68 -13.71
CA GLY A 135 -2.08 5.93 -14.97
C GLY A 135 -3.36 6.06 -15.82
N GLU A 136 -4.50 6.35 -15.19
CA GLU A 136 -5.81 6.52 -15.84
C GLU A 136 -6.08 7.97 -16.27
N ILE A 137 -5.25 8.93 -15.83
CA ILE A 137 -5.40 10.35 -16.15
C ILE A 137 -4.69 10.64 -17.47
N GLU A 138 -5.36 11.40 -18.33
CA GLU A 138 -4.79 11.83 -19.61
C GLU A 138 -3.59 12.75 -19.39
N ALA A 139 -2.51 12.54 -20.14
CA ALA A 139 -1.27 13.31 -20.02
C ALA A 139 -1.46 14.84 -20.13
N SER A 140 -2.50 15.29 -20.86
CA SER A 140 -2.84 16.72 -20.98
C SER A 140 -3.29 17.37 -19.66
N GLN A 141 -3.76 16.59 -18.68
CA GLN A 141 -4.20 17.07 -17.37
C GLN A 141 -3.05 17.19 -16.36
N TYR A 142 -1.89 16.59 -16.63
CA TYR A 142 -0.75 16.57 -15.70
C TYR A 142 -0.20 17.95 -15.41
N ALA A 143 -0.20 18.86 -16.39
CA ALA A 143 0.25 20.24 -16.18
C ALA A 143 -0.58 20.93 -15.09
N GLN A 144 -1.91 20.75 -15.12
CA GLN A 144 -2.80 21.30 -14.08
C GLN A 144 -2.54 20.67 -12.71
N LEU A 145 -2.37 19.34 -12.66
CA LEU A 145 -2.04 18.63 -11.42
C LEU A 145 -0.73 19.14 -10.81
N PHE A 146 0.27 19.35 -11.67
CA PHE A 146 1.57 19.87 -11.27
C PHE A 146 1.45 21.32 -10.76
N GLU A 147 0.68 22.18 -11.41
CA GLU A 147 0.46 23.56 -10.97
C GLU A 147 -0.24 23.65 -9.61
N THR A 148 -1.14 22.71 -9.30
CA THR A 148 -1.89 22.68 -8.04
C THR A 148 -1.26 21.82 -6.95
N ARG A 149 -0.03 21.35 -7.14
CA ARG A 149 0.67 20.50 -6.16
C ARG A 149 0.79 21.18 -4.80
N LEU A 150 0.67 20.39 -3.75
CA LEU A 150 0.80 20.84 -2.37
C LEU A 150 2.29 20.98 -2.03
N LYS A 151 2.74 22.18 -1.64
CA LYS A 151 4.06 22.32 -1.02
C LYS A 151 4.00 21.82 0.42
N LEU A 152 4.84 20.83 0.77
CA LEU A 152 4.89 20.26 2.11
C LEU A 152 5.67 21.18 3.07
N GLY A 153 5.12 21.41 4.26
CA GLY A 153 5.78 22.11 5.36
C GLY A 153 6.00 21.19 6.57
N SER A 154 6.53 21.76 7.66
CA SER A 154 6.86 21.00 8.88
C SER A 154 5.66 20.22 9.42
N ARG A 155 4.45 20.77 9.35
CA ARG A 155 3.22 20.12 9.80
C ARG A 155 2.94 18.82 9.03
N GLU A 156 3.05 18.83 7.71
CA GLU A 156 2.81 17.65 6.89
C GLU A 156 3.91 16.58 7.10
N PHE A 157 5.17 17.00 7.26
CA PHE A 157 6.29 16.11 7.56
C PHE A 157 6.18 15.45 8.93
N GLU A 158 5.87 16.22 9.98
CA GLU A 158 5.63 15.72 11.34
C GLU A 158 4.45 14.74 11.35
N PHE A 159 3.32 15.13 10.75
CA PHE A 159 2.13 14.27 10.69
C PHE A 159 2.40 12.94 9.96
N CYS A 160 3.04 12.98 8.78
CA CYS A 160 3.40 11.74 8.07
C CYS A 160 4.40 10.89 8.86
N SER A 161 5.31 11.52 9.60
CA SER A 161 6.26 10.79 10.45
C SER A 161 5.54 10.06 11.58
N ASP A 162 4.62 10.73 12.27
CA ASP A 162 3.84 10.13 13.35
C ASP A 162 2.98 8.96 12.82
N VAL A 163 2.33 9.13 11.67
CA VAL A 163 1.57 8.05 11.00
C VAL A 163 2.48 6.87 10.67
N TYR A 164 3.64 7.12 10.05
CA TYR A 164 4.55 6.07 9.60
C TYR A 164 5.14 5.29 10.78
N GLU A 165 5.57 5.98 11.83
CA GLU A 165 6.11 5.35 13.04
C GLU A 165 5.04 4.51 13.75
N THR A 166 3.80 5.02 13.81
CA THR A 166 2.66 4.27 14.36
C THR A 166 2.32 3.04 13.50
N TYR A 167 2.38 3.16 12.18
CA TYR A 167 2.20 2.02 11.25
C TYR A 167 3.30 0.95 11.42
N CYS A 168 4.51 1.36 11.79
CA CYS A 168 5.63 0.47 12.07
C CYS A 168 5.62 -0.11 13.50
N ALA A 169 4.67 0.29 14.35
CA ALA A 169 4.54 -0.24 15.70
C ALA A 169 3.96 -1.67 15.69
N SER A 170 4.30 -2.46 16.71
CA SER A 170 3.72 -3.79 16.90
C SER A 170 2.25 -3.73 17.35
N ASP A 171 1.87 -2.64 18.02
CA ASP A 171 0.50 -2.31 18.36
C ASP A 171 -0.07 -1.33 17.32
N PRO A 172 -0.99 -1.78 16.45
CA PRO A 172 -1.58 -0.97 15.40
C PRO A 172 -2.79 -0.14 15.87
N THR A 173 -3.22 -0.24 17.13
CA THR A 173 -4.46 0.40 17.59
C THR A 173 -4.40 1.92 17.53
N ASP A 174 -3.26 2.51 17.88
CA ASP A 174 -3.04 3.96 17.84
C ASP A 174 -3.09 4.53 16.41
N LEU A 175 -2.88 3.70 15.37
CA LEU A 175 -2.97 4.14 13.98
C LEU A 175 -4.39 4.62 13.62
N TYR A 176 -5.42 4.15 14.34
CA TYR A 176 -6.81 4.56 14.12
C TYR A 176 -7.03 6.04 14.47
N ASN A 177 -6.18 6.63 15.32
CA ASN A 177 -6.24 8.05 15.64
C ASN A 177 -6.09 8.92 14.38
N TYR A 178 -5.32 8.48 13.39
CA TYR A 178 -5.11 9.22 12.13
C TYR A 178 -6.24 9.03 11.11
N VAL A 179 -7.12 8.04 11.32
CA VAL A 179 -8.40 7.96 10.61
C VAL A 179 -9.36 9.04 11.13
N LEU A 180 -9.37 9.26 12.46
CA LEU A 180 -10.28 10.21 13.12
C LEU A 180 -9.78 11.67 13.09
N MET A 181 -8.47 11.86 13.24
CA MET A 181 -7.80 13.16 13.30
C MET A 181 -6.95 13.36 12.06
N SER A 182 -7.60 13.27 10.90
CA SER A 182 -6.95 13.38 9.60
C SER A 182 -6.45 14.80 9.31
N LEU A 183 -5.36 14.90 8.55
CA LEU A 183 -4.90 16.14 7.97
C LEU A 183 -5.66 16.42 6.65
N SER A 184 -6.29 17.60 6.51
CA SER A 184 -7.08 17.95 5.33
C SER A 184 -6.28 17.96 4.02
N GLU A 185 -4.99 18.24 4.13
CA GLU A 185 -4.01 18.27 3.06
C GLU A 185 -3.68 16.85 2.53
N LEU A 186 -4.04 15.81 3.28
CA LEU A 186 -3.89 14.39 2.95
C LEU A 186 -5.26 13.69 2.92
N PRO A 187 -6.18 14.09 2.02
CA PRO A 187 -7.60 13.75 2.11
C PRO A 187 -7.89 12.24 1.93
N TYR A 188 -6.98 11.49 1.30
CA TYR A 188 -7.18 10.08 1.01
C TYR A 188 -6.58 9.13 2.06
N LEU A 189 -5.72 9.64 2.94
CA LEU A 189 -5.06 8.83 3.95
C LEU A 189 -6.05 8.14 4.91
N PRO A 190 -7.14 8.78 5.39
CA PRO A 190 -8.09 8.11 6.29
C PRO A 190 -8.74 6.88 5.68
N ASP A 191 -9.17 6.96 4.42
CA ASP A 191 -9.79 5.83 3.72
C ASP A 191 -8.79 4.71 3.42
N ALA A 192 -7.53 5.08 3.13
CA ALA A 192 -6.44 4.13 3.01
C ALA A 192 -6.20 3.39 4.34
N LEU A 193 -6.12 4.11 5.46
CA LEU A 193 -5.94 3.52 6.79
C LEU A 193 -7.16 2.67 7.21
N ASP A 194 -8.39 3.10 6.98
CA ASP A 194 -9.58 2.27 7.18
C ASP A 194 -9.51 0.97 6.36
N THR A 195 -9.03 1.06 5.12
CA THR A 195 -8.79 -0.11 4.26
C THR A 195 -7.70 -1.02 4.82
N HIS A 196 -6.64 -0.46 5.41
CA HIS A 196 -5.62 -1.23 6.11
C HIS A 196 -6.21 -2.06 7.25
N PHE A 197 -7.05 -1.47 8.10
CA PHE A 197 -7.67 -2.19 9.22
C PHE A 197 -8.58 -3.34 8.78
N ARG A 198 -9.27 -3.20 7.63
CA ARG A 198 -10.10 -4.27 7.05
C ARG A 198 -9.30 -5.45 6.49
N ARG A 199 -7.97 -5.38 6.49
CA ARG A 199 -7.07 -6.50 6.14
C ARG A 199 -6.76 -7.41 7.33
N TYR A 200 -7.14 -7.04 8.54
CA TYR A 200 -7.08 -7.94 9.68
C TYR A 200 -8.24 -8.95 9.64
N PRO A 201 -8.04 -10.18 10.17
CA PRO A 201 -9.10 -11.18 10.25
C PRO A 201 -10.32 -10.63 11.00
N TYR A 202 -11.51 -10.78 10.44
CA TYR A 202 -12.73 -10.41 11.11
C TYR A 202 -12.95 -11.25 12.36
N LYS A 203 -13.37 -10.60 13.45
CA LYS A 203 -13.65 -11.23 14.74
C LYS A 203 -14.61 -12.41 14.64
N ASP A 204 -15.60 -12.34 13.75
CA ASP A 204 -16.66 -13.36 13.67
C ASP A 204 -16.35 -14.53 12.74
N SER A 205 -15.53 -14.33 11.70
CA SER A 205 -15.25 -15.37 10.70
C SER A 205 -13.78 -15.79 10.57
N GLY A 206 -12.84 -15.02 11.11
CA GLY A 206 -11.41 -15.27 10.92
C GLY A 206 -10.89 -14.97 9.50
N LEU A 207 -11.77 -14.53 8.59
CA LEU A 207 -11.46 -14.10 7.22
C LEU A 207 -11.21 -12.59 7.18
N THR A 208 -10.33 -12.15 6.29
CA THR A 208 -10.18 -10.72 5.95
C THR A 208 -11.27 -10.28 4.97
N GLU A 209 -11.39 -8.98 4.71
CA GLU A 209 -12.34 -8.46 3.71
C GLU A 209 -12.15 -9.09 2.33
N ILE A 210 -10.89 -9.17 1.88
CA ILE A 210 -10.54 -9.66 0.55
C ILE A 210 -10.89 -11.15 0.44
N GLU A 211 -10.57 -11.94 1.47
CA GLU A 211 -10.83 -13.38 1.47
C GLU A 211 -12.32 -13.68 1.53
N GLN A 212 -13.06 -12.96 2.38
CA GLN A 212 -14.52 -13.05 2.44
C GLN A 212 -15.11 -12.73 1.06
N ARG A 213 -14.65 -11.66 0.41
CA ARG A 213 -15.15 -11.28 -0.91
C ARG A 213 -14.85 -12.32 -1.98
N MET A 214 -13.67 -12.94 -1.95
CA MET A 214 -13.34 -14.05 -2.86
C MET A 214 -14.31 -15.23 -2.66
N ILE A 215 -14.56 -15.61 -1.40
CA ILE A 215 -15.53 -16.67 -1.05
C ILE A 215 -16.92 -16.32 -1.58
N ASP A 216 -17.41 -15.11 -1.34
CA ASP A 216 -18.74 -14.68 -1.82
C ASP A 216 -18.89 -14.82 -3.35
N LEU A 217 -17.84 -14.48 -4.10
CA LEU A 217 -17.84 -14.58 -5.57
C LEU A 217 -17.80 -16.04 -6.05
N ILE A 218 -17.10 -16.90 -5.32
CA ILE A 218 -17.03 -18.34 -5.57
C ILE A 218 -18.38 -18.99 -5.29
N GLU A 219 -19.02 -18.66 -4.17
CA GLU A 219 -20.36 -19.14 -3.81
C GLU A 219 -21.43 -18.64 -4.78
N ALA A 220 -21.24 -17.46 -5.37
CA ALA A 220 -22.05 -16.95 -6.48
C ALA A 220 -21.79 -17.66 -7.83
N GLY A 221 -20.91 -18.68 -7.86
CA GLY A 221 -20.68 -19.55 -9.00
C GLY A 221 -19.44 -19.22 -9.84
N GLU A 222 -18.51 -18.39 -9.36
CA GLU A 222 -17.21 -18.26 -10.02
C GLU A 222 -16.35 -19.49 -9.78
N SER A 223 -15.85 -20.09 -10.86
CA SER A 223 -15.06 -21.33 -10.82
C SER A 223 -13.74 -21.22 -11.60
N ASP A 224 -13.39 -20.02 -12.08
CA ASP A 224 -12.15 -19.73 -12.79
C ASP A 224 -11.33 -18.67 -12.03
N GLN A 225 -10.08 -19.00 -11.71
CA GLN A 225 -9.21 -18.15 -10.89
C GLN A 225 -8.94 -16.79 -11.55
N ARG A 226 -8.77 -16.73 -12.87
CA ARG A 226 -8.49 -15.47 -13.59
C ARG A 226 -9.72 -14.59 -13.63
N LYS A 227 -10.91 -15.17 -13.83
CA LYS A 227 -12.17 -14.43 -13.76
C LYS A 227 -12.46 -13.94 -12.34
N LEU A 228 -12.14 -14.74 -11.32
CA LEU A 228 -12.22 -14.33 -9.92
C LEU A 228 -11.34 -13.11 -9.66
N VAL A 229 -10.04 -13.19 -9.98
CA VAL A 229 -9.11 -12.06 -9.82
C VAL A 229 -9.56 -10.85 -10.64
N GLY A 230 -10.02 -11.03 -11.87
CA GLY A 230 -10.58 -9.94 -12.68
C GLY A 230 -11.81 -9.30 -12.03
N LYS A 231 -12.66 -10.05 -11.32
CA LYS A 231 -13.78 -9.51 -10.53
C LYS A 231 -13.28 -8.77 -9.29
N MET A 232 -12.24 -9.26 -8.62
CA MET A 232 -11.61 -8.58 -7.49
C MET A 232 -11.01 -7.22 -7.90
N LEU A 233 -10.30 -7.15 -9.02
CA LEU A 233 -9.75 -5.91 -9.56
C LEU A 233 -10.82 -4.85 -9.87
N ARG A 234 -12.05 -5.27 -10.22
CA ARG A 234 -13.18 -4.34 -10.44
C ARG A 234 -13.94 -4.01 -9.16
N TRP A 235 -13.85 -4.86 -8.15
CA TRP A 235 -14.53 -4.68 -6.87
C TRP A 235 -13.75 -3.75 -5.94
N GLN A 236 -12.42 -3.83 -5.98
CA GLN A 236 -11.56 -3.02 -5.13
C GLN A 236 -11.85 -1.54 -5.33
N LYS A 237 -11.68 -0.77 -4.25
CA LYS A 237 -11.83 0.68 -4.28
C LYS A 237 -10.55 1.34 -3.85
N HIS A 238 -10.12 1.08 -2.61
CA HIS A 238 -9.00 1.78 -1.97
C HIS A 238 -7.79 0.87 -1.73
N GLN A 239 -7.76 -0.35 -2.27
CA GLN A 239 -6.66 -1.29 -2.01
C GLN A 239 -5.40 -0.93 -2.81
N GLY A 240 -5.54 -0.54 -4.08
CA GLY A 240 -4.40 -0.25 -4.97
C GLY A 240 -3.63 -1.51 -5.37
N PHE A 241 -4.30 -2.66 -5.39
CA PHE A 241 -3.66 -3.95 -5.63
C PHE A 241 -3.71 -4.31 -7.12
N GLY A 242 -2.59 -4.86 -7.60
CA GLY A 242 -2.50 -5.54 -8.88
C GLY A 242 -3.05 -6.97 -8.81
N ASP A 243 -3.07 -7.62 -9.97
CA ASP A 243 -3.52 -9.00 -10.12
C ASP A 243 -2.67 -9.98 -9.29
N LEU A 244 -1.36 -9.79 -9.25
CA LEU A 244 -0.42 -10.63 -8.52
C LEU A 244 -0.74 -10.70 -7.01
N GLN A 245 -1.08 -9.58 -6.37
CA GLN A 245 -1.48 -9.59 -4.96
C GLN A 245 -2.74 -10.43 -4.73
N TYR A 246 -3.73 -10.35 -5.63
CA TYR A 246 -4.94 -11.16 -5.52
C TYR A 246 -4.69 -12.65 -5.79
N PHE A 247 -3.81 -12.99 -6.73
CA PHE A 247 -3.38 -14.38 -6.94
C PHE A 247 -2.65 -14.94 -5.71
N ASN A 248 -1.76 -14.16 -5.09
CA ASN A 248 -1.07 -14.57 -3.87
C ASN A 248 -2.05 -14.78 -2.71
N ILE A 249 -3.04 -13.90 -2.54
CA ILE A 249 -4.09 -14.08 -1.54
C ILE A 249 -4.90 -15.34 -1.82
N LEU A 250 -5.27 -15.60 -3.07
CA LEU A 250 -6.00 -16.81 -3.44
C LEU A 250 -5.18 -18.09 -3.18
N GLU A 251 -3.89 -18.10 -3.50
CA GLU A 251 -3.00 -19.23 -3.20
C GLU A 251 -2.87 -19.46 -1.69
N ASN A 252 -2.79 -18.39 -0.89
CA ASN A 252 -2.79 -18.48 0.57
C ASN A 252 -4.11 -19.05 1.12
N MET A 253 -5.23 -18.85 0.41
CA MET A 253 -6.53 -19.42 0.78
C MET A 253 -6.69 -20.89 0.38
N LYS A 254 -5.75 -21.48 -0.37
CA LYS A 254 -5.81 -22.87 -0.86
C LYS A 254 -6.22 -23.92 0.18
N PRO A 255 -5.81 -23.86 1.46
CA PRO A 255 -6.28 -24.79 2.49
C PRO A 255 -7.80 -24.81 2.72
N LEU A 256 -8.53 -23.75 2.32
CA LEU A 256 -9.99 -23.67 2.43
C LEU A 256 -10.73 -24.46 1.34
N PHE A 257 -10.01 -24.95 0.32
CA PHE A 257 -10.59 -25.58 -0.86
C PHE A 257 -10.48 -27.10 -0.81
N LYS A 258 -11.60 -27.76 -1.12
CA LYS A 258 -11.64 -29.20 -1.43
C LYS A 258 -11.07 -29.49 -2.83
N ASP A 259 -11.29 -28.59 -3.79
CA ASP A 259 -10.72 -28.63 -5.16
C ASP A 259 -10.37 -27.20 -5.57
N PHE A 260 -9.09 -26.82 -5.40
CA PHE A 260 -8.60 -25.46 -5.63
C PHE A 260 -8.67 -25.04 -7.10
N GLU A 261 -8.43 -25.97 -8.03
CA GLU A 261 -8.46 -25.69 -9.47
C GLU A 261 -9.85 -25.30 -9.96
N LYS A 262 -10.89 -25.87 -9.32
CA LYS A 262 -12.30 -25.57 -9.62
C LYS A 262 -12.94 -24.61 -8.63
N LEU A 263 -12.16 -24.05 -7.71
CA LEU A 263 -12.62 -23.17 -6.63
C LEU A 263 -13.75 -23.79 -5.79
N VAL A 264 -13.69 -25.08 -5.47
CA VAL A 264 -14.68 -25.73 -4.61
C VAL A 264 -14.21 -25.66 -3.16
N LEU A 265 -14.93 -24.89 -2.33
CA LEU A 265 -14.67 -24.74 -0.90
C LEU A 265 -15.06 -25.99 -0.09
N HIS A 266 -14.51 -26.10 1.12
CA HIS A 266 -15.06 -27.01 2.13
C HIS A 266 -16.46 -26.55 2.58
N ASN A 267 -17.39 -27.50 2.80
CA ASN A 267 -18.78 -27.20 3.16
C ASN A 267 -18.97 -26.78 4.63
N ASP A 268 -17.93 -26.91 5.45
CA ASP A 268 -17.94 -26.78 6.92
C ASP A 268 -16.92 -25.74 7.41
N LEU A 269 -16.73 -24.66 6.64
CA LEU A 269 -15.87 -23.55 7.04
C LEU A 269 -16.56 -22.68 8.10
N ASP A 270 -16.23 -22.92 9.37
CA ASP A 270 -16.49 -22.00 10.46
C ASP A 270 -15.22 -21.21 10.85
N LYS A 271 -15.37 -20.25 11.76
CA LYS A 271 -14.25 -19.43 12.26
C LYS A 271 -13.08 -20.28 12.76
N SER A 272 -13.35 -21.28 13.58
CA SER A 272 -12.31 -22.13 14.18
C SER A 272 -11.52 -22.86 13.11
N LYS A 273 -12.21 -23.38 12.09
CA LYS A 273 -11.58 -24.08 10.97
C LYS A 273 -10.78 -23.14 10.09
N VAL A 274 -11.31 -21.95 9.78
CA VAL A 274 -10.57 -20.91 9.03
C VAL A 274 -9.27 -20.54 9.74
N GLU A 275 -9.33 -20.30 11.04
CA GLU A 275 -8.16 -19.93 11.86
C GLU A 275 -7.13 -21.04 11.97
N GLN A 276 -7.56 -22.30 11.96
CA GLN A 276 -6.66 -23.44 11.93
C GLN A 276 -5.98 -23.63 10.57
N LEU A 277 -6.70 -23.34 9.48
CA LEU A 277 -6.27 -23.63 8.10
C LEU A 277 -5.42 -22.52 7.48
N LEU A 278 -5.70 -21.26 7.79
CA LEU A 278 -5.01 -20.12 7.19
C LEU A 278 -3.82 -19.69 8.04
N ASP A 279 -2.63 -19.68 7.43
CA ASP A 279 -1.44 -19.11 8.05
C ASP A 279 -1.56 -17.58 8.15
N ARG A 280 -1.53 -17.07 9.38
CA ARG A 280 -1.53 -15.64 9.70
C ARG A 280 -0.17 -15.15 10.16
N ASN A 281 0.89 -15.95 10.00
CA ASN A 281 2.24 -15.59 10.37
C ASN A 281 2.88 -14.62 9.37
N LYS A 282 2.29 -13.43 9.25
CA LYS A 282 2.76 -12.33 8.41
C LYS A 282 2.56 -11.01 9.12
N LYS A 283 3.36 -10.02 8.74
CA LYS A 283 3.24 -8.66 9.26
C LYS A 283 2.52 -7.76 8.27
N LEU A 284 1.75 -6.83 8.81
CA LEU A 284 1.25 -5.65 8.10
C LEU A 284 1.87 -4.43 8.77
N GLY A 285 2.89 -3.84 8.15
CA GLY A 285 3.70 -2.84 8.83
C GLY A 285 4.50 -3.47 9.96
N GLY A 286 4.40 -2.89 11.17
CA GLY A 286 5.04 -3.45 12.38
C GLY A 286 4.26 -4.57 13.05
N ALA A 287 2.93 -4.62 12.83
CA ALA A 287 2.02 -5.47 13.56
C ALA A 287 1.94 -6.89 12.97
N GLN A 288 1.93 -7.87 13.85
CA GLN A 288 1.77 -9.28 13.50
C GLN A 288 0.29 -9.59 13.27
N LEU A 289 -0.07 -10.04 12.05
CA LEU A 289 -1.47 -10.24 11.66
C LEU A 289 -2.20 -11.27 12.55
N SER A 290 -1.48 -12.31 13.01
CA SER A 290 -2.03 -13.34 13.88
C SER A 290 -2.49 -12.82 15.23
N ASP A 291 -2.06 -11.63 15.65
CA ASP A 291 -2.24 -11.15 17.02
C ASP A 291 -3.50 -10.28 17.16
N TRP A 292 -4.21 -10.02 16.06
CA TRP A 292 -5.35 -9.10 16.04
C TRP A 292 -6.58 -9.64 15.30
N TYR A 293 -7.75 -9.20 15.74
CA TYR A 293 -9.02 -9.27 15.01
C TYR A 293 -9.51 -7.87 14.67
N TRP A 294 -10.23 -7.73 13.56
CA TRP A 294 -11.03 -6.55 13.24
C TRP A 294 -12.51 -6.76 13.61
N ASP A 295 -13.05 -5.89 14.45
CA ASP A 295 -14.48 -5.80 14.73
C ASP A 295 -15.12 -4.80 13.76
N LYS A 296 -15.89 -5.32 12.80
CA LYS A 296 -16.52 -4.48 11.75
C LYS A 296 -17.59 -3.54 12.30
N HIS A 297 -18.23 -3.89 13.41
CA HIS A 297 -19.33 -3.11 13.97
C HIS A 297 -18.80 -1.93 14.75
N GLU A 298 -17.83 -2.20 15.63
CA GLU A 298 -17.20 -1.18 16.47
C GLU A 298 -16.06 -0.43 15.74
N LYS A 299 -15.66 -0.90 14.55
CA LYS A 299 -14.54 -0.40 13.76
C LYS A 299 -13.25 -0.28 14.58
N THR A 300 -12.92 -1.35 15.30
CA THR A 300 -11.73 -1.40 16.17
C THR A 300 -10.98 -2.71 15.98
N LEU A 301 -9.66 -2.66 16.22
CA LEU A 301 -8.88 -3.87 16.42
C LEU A 301 -9.06 -4.38 17.85
N ILE A 302 -9.05 -5.72 17.96
CA ILE A 302 -9.13 -6.44 19.23
C ILE A 302 -7.92 -7.40 19.27
N PRO A 303 -7.10 -7.38 20.32
CA PRO A 303 -6.01 -8.34 20.46
C PRO A 303 -6.58 -9.76 20.56
N LYS A 304 -5.97 -10.71 19.87
CA LYS A 304 -6.22 -12.13 20.14
C LYS A 304 -5.55 -12.44 21.46
N GLU A 305 -6.33 -12.80 22.47
CA GLU A 305 -5.73 -13.31 23.71
C GLU A 305 -4.79 -14.47 23.34
N SER A 306 -3.53 -14.39 23.79
CA SER A 306 -2.59 -15.49 23.65
C SER A 306 -3.28 -16.73 24.21
N ALA A 307 -3.44 -17.78 23.41
CA ALA A 307 -3.85 -19.07 23.94
C ALA A 307 -2.81 -19.46 25.00
N SER A 308 -3.18 -19.30 26.27
CA SER A 308 -2.38 -19.65 27.44
C SER A 308 -2.15 -21.15 27.52
#